data_AF-W1YHS2-F1
#
_entry.id   AF-W1YHS2-F1
#
_cell.length_a   1.000
_cell.length_b   1.000
_cell.length_c   1.000
_cell.angle_alpha   90.00
_cell.angle_beta   90.00
_cell.angle_gamma   90.00
#
_symmetry.space_group_name_H-M   'P 1'
#
loop_
_entity.id
_entity.type
_entity.pdbx_description
1 polymer ?
#
loop_
_entity_poly.entity_id
_entity_poly.type
_entity_poly.pdbx_seq_one_letter_code
_entity_poly.pdbx_strand_id
1 'polypeptide(L)'
;NTKQFQPLYNPRQTIEEKIQAIVQTIYGGEQAIFSPKAQKQIADFTKNGWDQLPICMAKTQYSLSDDPQKLGRPEGFTITIRELVTKIGAGFVVALTVTF
;
A
#
# COMPACT_ATOMS: atom_id res chain seq x y z
N ASN A 1 -7.51 8.26 -29.89
CA ASN A 1 -6.60 8.23 -28.72
C ASN A 1 -7.20 7.32 -27.66
N THR A 2 -7.10 6.01 -27.84
CA THR A 2 -7.72 4.99 -26.97
C THR A 2 -6.81 4.77 -25.78
N LYS A 3 -7.06 5.47 -24.67
CA LYS A 3 -6.38 5.20 -23.39
C LYS A 3 -6.77 3.80 -22.93
N GLN A 4 -5.93 2.79 -23.19
CA GLN A 4 -6.06 1.48 -22.58
C GLN A 4 -5.86 1.64 -21.07
N PHE A 5 -6.90 1.36 -20.29
CA PHE A 5 -6.80 1.27 -18.85
C PHE A 5 -5.89 0.08 -18.53
N GLN A 6 -4.69 0.35 -18.02
CA GLN A 6 -3.80 -0.67 -17.52
C GLN A 6 -3.89 -0.67 -15.99
N PRO A 7 -4.23 -1.80 -15.36
CA PRO A 7 -4.12 -1.93 -13.91
C PRO A 7 -2.67 -1.68 -13.50
N LEU A 8 -2.48 -0.91 -12.41
CA LEU A 8 -1.16 -0.55 -11.90
C LEU A 8 -0.31 -1.76 -11.48
N TYR A 9 -0.97 -2.86 -11.14
CA TYR A 9 -0.36 -4.10 -10.66
C TYR A 9 -1.17 -5.30 -11.13
N ASN A 10 -0.51 -6.44 -11.24
CA ASN A 10 -1.18 -7.70 -11.59
C ASN A 10 -1.87 -8.24 -10.33
N PRO A 11 -3.14 -8.69 -10.40
CA PRO A 11 -3.84 -9.26 -9.24
C PRO A 11 -3.14 -10.49 -8.65
N ARG A 12 -2.24 -11.15 -9.39
CA ARG A 12 -1.44 -12.30 -8.93
C ARG A 12 -0.18 -11.94 -8.13
N GLN A 13 0.19 -10.65 -8.04
CA GLN A 13 1.34 -10.22 -7.25
C GLN A 13 1.07 -10.35 -5.75
N THR A 14 2.13 -10.48 -4.96
CA THR A 14 2.01 -10.53 -3.50
C THR A 14 1.48 -9.21 -2.95
N ILE A 15 0.94 -9.24 -1.73
CA ILE A 15 0.47 -8.02 -1.05
C ILE A 15 1.60 -6.98 -0.97
N GLU A 16 2.83 -7.43 -0.74
CA GLU A 16 4.03 -6.59 -0.65
C GLU A 16 4.35 -5.91 -1.98
N GLU A 17 4.39 -6.69 -3.07
CA GLU A 17 4.65 -6.19 -4.42
C GLU A 17 3.59 -5.18 -4.88
N LYS A 18 2.31 -5.46 -4.58
CA LYS A 18 1.20 -4.56 -4.91
C LYS A 18 1.35 -3.23 -4.18
N ILE A 19 1.66 -3.26 -2.88
CA ILE A 19 1.87 -2.04 -2.10
C ILE A 19 3.09 -1.29 -2.64
N GLN A 20 4.19 -1.99 -2.91
CA GLN A 20 5.40 -1.38 -3.47
C GLN A 20 5.15 -0.72 -4.82
N ALA A 21 4.40 -1.37 -5.72
CA ALA A 21 4.02 -0.80 -7.01
C ALA A 21 3.17 0.47 -6.84
N ILE A 22 2.25 0.50 -5.87
CA ILE A 22 1.47 1.70 -5.54
C ILE A 22 2.40 2.81 -5.03
N VAL A 23 3.32 2.50 -4.13
CA VAL A 23 4.28 3.47 -3.58
C VAL A 23 5.17 4.07 -4.66
N GLN A 24 5.74 3.25 -5.53
CA GLN A 24 6.66 3.71 -6.57
C GLN A 24 5.93 4.43 -7.72
N THR A 25 4.80 3.90 -8.18
CA THR A 25 4.12 4.40 -9.39
C THR A 25 3.16 5.55 -9.10
N ILE A 26 2.40 5.48 -8.00
CA ILE A 26 1.41 6.51 -7.65
C ILE A 26 2.03 7.59 -6.76
N TYR A 27 2.72 7.18 -5.70
CA TYR A 27 3.24 8.13 -4.72
C TYR A 27 4.64 8.67 -5.06
N GLY A 28 5.42 7.97 -5.90
CA GLY A 28 6.80 8.34 -6.21
C GLY A 28 7.76 8.13 -5.02
N GLY A 29 7.37 7.28 -4.07
CA GLY A 29 8.25 6.85 -2.98
C GLY A 29 9.24 5.80 -3.45
N GLU A 30 10.35 5.64 -2.73
CA GLU A 30 11.41 4.68 -3.09
C GLU A 30 11.00 3.24 -2.77
N GLN A 31 10.46 3.02 -1.57
CA GLN A 31 10.07 1.71 -1.08
C GLN A 31 8.97 1.78 0.00
N ALA A 32 8.23 0.68 0.11
CA ALA A 32 7.32 0.42 1.23
C ALA A 32 8.04 -0.43 2.28
N ILE A 33 8.02 -0.01 3.54
CA ILE A 33 8.59 -0.73 4.67
C ILE A 33 7.44 -1.32 5.48
N PHE A 34 7.51 -2.59 5.83
CA PHE A 34 6.47 -3.26 6.62
C PHE A 34 6.91 -3.41 8.06
N SER A 35 6.05 -3.05 9.00
CA SER A 35 6.29 -3.33 10.41
C SER A 35 6.27 -4.85 10.66
N PRO A 36 6.88 -5.35 11.77
CA PRO A 36 6.78 -6.77 12.14
C PRO A 36 5.34 -7.26 12.30
N LYS A 37 4.42 -6.37 12.71
CA LYS A 37 2.99 -6.68 12.80
C LYS A 37 2.39 -6.85 11.40
N ALA A 38 2.68 -5.93 10.49
CA ALA A 38 2.21 -6.00 9.10
C ALA A 38 2.73 -7.25 8.39
N GLN A 39 4.01 -7.60 8.55
CA GLN A 39 4.60 -8.81 7.97
C GLN A 39 3.89 -10.08 8.43
N LYS A 40 3.57 -10.20 9.73
CA LYS A 40 2.78 -11.32 10.25
C LYS A 40 1.39 -11.38 9.63
N GLN A 41 0.72 -10.23 9.51
CA GLN A 41 -0.60 -10.14 8.88
C GLN A 41 -0.56 -10.53 7.40
N ILE A 42 0.47 -10.11 6.66
CA ILE A 42 0.68 -10.52 5.26
C ILE A 42 0.82 -12.03 5.16
N ALA A 43 1.66 -12.63 6.00
CA ALA A 43 1.84 -14.08 6.02
C ALA A 43 0.51 -14.82 6.30
N ASP A 44 -0.27 -14.33 7.27
CA ASP A 44 -1.59 -14.88 7.57
C ASP A 44 -2.57 -14.73 6.39
N PHE A 45 -2.58 -13.58 5.72
CA PHE A 45 -3.47 -13.34 4.58
C PHE A 45 -3.11 -14.20 3.38
N THR A 46 -1.81 -14.36 3.09
CA THR A 46 -1.31 -15.26 2.06
C THR A 46 -1.70 -16.70 2.37
N LYS A 47 -1.59 -17.14 3.64
CA LYS A 47 -2.01 -18.49 4.05
C LYS A 47 -3.51 -18.73 3.88
N ASN A 48 -4.33 -17.69 4.03
CA ASN A 48 -5.78 -17.76 3.85
C ASN A 48 -6.24 -17.53 2.38
N GLY A 49 -5.31 -17.31 1.44
CA GLY A 49 -5.63 -17.03 0.03
C GLY A 49 -6.27 -15.67 -0.22
N TRP A 50 -6.03 -14.70 0.67
CA TRP A 50 -6.54 -13.32 0.56
C TRP A 50 -5.53 -12.37 -0.10
N ASP A 51 -4.43 -12.91 -0.60
CA ASP A 51 -3.40 -12.22 -1.37
C ASP A 51 -3.92 -11.66 -2.71
N GLN A 52 -4.98 -12.25 -3.27
CA GLN A 52 -5.60 -11.79 -4.52
C GLN A 52 -6.48 -10.55 -4.35
N LEU A 53 -6.81 -10.17 -3.12
CA LEU A 53 -7.70 -9.03 -2.87
C LEU A 53 -7.03 -7.70 -3.30
N PRO A 54 -7.82 -6.73 -3.80
CA PRO A 54 -7.35 -5.38 -4.06
C PRO A 54 -6.94 -4.68 -2.76
N ILE A 55 -5.94 -3.80 -2.88
CA ILE A 55 -5.37 -3.07 -1.74
C ILE A 55 -5.85 -1.62 -1.77
N CYS A 56 -6.36 -1.17 -0.63
CA CYS A 56 -6.77 0.19 -0.35
C CYS A 56 -5.77 0.81 0.62
N MET A 57 -5.04 1.83 0.17
CA MET A 57 -4.09 2.56 1.02
C MET A 57 -4.84 3.61 1.85
N ALA A 58 -4.86 3.43 3.17
CA ALA A 58 -5.38 4.42 4.10
C ALA A 58 -4.24 5.31 4.59
N LYS A 59 -4.14 6.50 3.97
CA LYS A 59 -3.17 7.55 4.30
C LYS A 59 -3.85 8.88 4.64
N THR A 60 -3.15 9.76 5.35
CA THR A 60 -3.63 11.14 5.57
C THR A 60 -3.57 11.95 4.27
N GLN A 61 -4.54 12.83 4.06
CA GLN A 61 -4.53 13.75 2.90
C GLN A 61 -3.51 14.90 3.02
N TYR A 62 -2.89 15.08 4.18
CA TYR A 62 -2.10 16.28 4.49
C TYR A 62 -0.65 16.22 4.04
N SER A 63 -0.11 15.03 3.76
CA SER A 63 1.26 14.92 3.25
C SER A 63 1.51 13.61 2.50
N LEU A 64 2.40 13.67 1.51
CA LEU A 64 3.00 12.48 0.90
C LEU A 64 4.05 11.84 1.83
N SER A 65 4.46 12.54 2.89
CA SER A 65 5.46 12.14 3.88
C SER A 65 4.87 12.21 5.29
N ASP A 66 5.35 11.42 6.26
CA ASP A 66 5.00 11.59 7.69
C ASP A 66 5.59 12.88 8.33
N ASP A 67 6.05 13.81 7.49
CA ASP A 67 6.71 15.06 7.88
C ASP A 67 5.88 16.25 7.39
N PRO A 68 5.25 17.02 8.28
CA PRO A 68 4.43 18.18 7.93
C PRO A 68 5.25 19.36 7.37
N GLN A 69 6.59 19.32 7.40
CA GLN A 69 7.43 20.38 6.82
C GLN A 69 7.80 20.16 5.34
N LYS A 70 7.53 18.98 4.76
CA LYS A 70 7.84 18.69 3.35
C LYS A 70 6.64 18.98 2.44
N LEU A 71 6.39 20.27 2.20
CA LEU A 71 5.43 20.74 1.20
C LEU A 71 5.99 20.53 -0.23
N GLY A 72 5.32 19.69 -1.04
CA GLY A 72 5.69 19.44 -2.45
C GLY A 72 5.54 17.97 -2.89
N ARG A 73 6.40 17.53 -3.83
CA ARG A 73 6.60 16.13 -4.22
C ARG A 73 7.95 15.66 -3.66
N PRO A 74 8.04 15.23 -2.39
CA PRO A 74 9.26 14.64 -1.89
C PRO A 74 9.60 13.43 -2.76
N GLU A 75 10.82 13.35 -3.27
CA GLU A 75 11.35 12.17 -3.96
C GLU A 75 12.22 11.39 -2.95
N GLY A 76 12.23 10.07 -3.04
CA GLY A 76 13.06 9.24 -2.14
C GLY A 76 12.52 9.07 -0.71
N PHE A 77 11.21 9.22 -0.49
CA PHE A 77 10.61 8.90 0.80
C PHE A 77 10.20 7.43 0.87
N THR A 78 10.25 6.86 2.06
CA THR A 78 9.79 5.51 2.34
C THR A 78 8.45 5.56 3.06
N ILE A 79 7.53 4.68 2.69
CA ILE A 79 6.21 4.58 3.35
C ILE A 79 6.24 3.40 4.31
N THR A 80 6.00 3.66 5.59
CA THR A 80 5.93 2.60 6.59
C THR A 80 4.50 2.11 6.75
N ILE A 81 4.26 0.83 6.45
CA ILE A 81 2.99 0.12 6.66
C ILE A 81 3.01 -0.46 8.06
N ARG A 82 2.19 0.11 8.95
CA ARG A 82 2.12 -0.34 10.34
C ARG A 82 1.29 -1.60 10.50
N GLU A 83 0.17 -1.66 9.79
CA GLU A 83 -0.79 -2.74 9.92
C GLU A 83 -1.67 -2.85 8.68
N LEU A 84 -2.20 -4.04 8.48
CA LEU A 84 -3.11 -4.36 7.38
C LEU A 84 -4.41 -4.92 7.95
N VAL A 85 -5.53 -4.49 7.38
CA VAL A 85 -6.87 -4.90 7.80
C VAL A 85 -7.60 -5.49 6.61
N THR A 86 -7.88 -6.79 6.64
CA THR A 86 -8.74 -7.42 5.63
C THR A 86 -10.20 -7.14 5.90
N LYS A 87 -10.89 -6.59 4.89
CA LYS A 87 -12.35 -6.43 4.89
C LYS A 87 -12.92 -7.45 3.93
N ILE A 88 -12.98 -8.70 4.38
CA ILE A 88 -13.41 -9.86 3.58
C ILE A 88 -14.83 -9.68 3.05
N GLY A 89 -15.74 -9.13 3.87
CA GLY A 89 -17.12 -8.84 3.45
C GLY A 89 -17.24 -7.78 2.35
N ALA A 90 -16.22 -6.94 2.17
CA ALA A 90 -16.17 -5.92 1.12
C ALA A 90 -15.15 -6.24 0.00
N GLY A 91 -14.38 -7.33 0.16
CA GLY A 91 -13.43 -7.81 -0.83
C GLY A 91 -12.17 -6.95 -1.00
N PHE A 92 -11.64 -6.31 0.05
CA PHE A 92 -10.38 -5.54 -0.05
C PHE A 92 -9.52 -5.58 1.23
N VAL A 93 -8.22 -5.30 1.07
CA VAL A 93 -7.26 -5.14 2.17
C VAL A 93 -6.95 -3.67 2.37
N VAL A 94 -7.04 -3.17 3.59
CA VAL A 94 -6.68 -1.79 3.93
C VAL A 94 -5.27 -1.77 4.51
N ALA A 95 -4.36 -1.02 3.88
CA ALA A 95 -3.01 -0.78 4.37
C ALA A 95 -2.94 0.56 5.11
N LEU A 96 -2.61 0.49 6.41
CA LEU A 96 -2.59 1.66 7.29
C LEU A 96 -1.16 2.18 7.44
N THR A 97 -0.96 3.45 7.07
CA THR A 97 0.36 4.11 7.10
C THR A 97 0.57 4.99 8.32
N VAL A 98 -0.49 5.54 8.92
CA VAL A 98 -0.42 6.60 9.96
C VAL A 98 -1.07 6.19 11.28
N THR A 99 -0.62 6.77 12.39
CA THR A 99 -1.31 6.69 13.70
C THR A 99 -2.38 7.78 13.73
N PHE A 100 -3.65 7.41 13.95
CA PHE A 100 -4.73 8.38 14.16
C PHE A 100 -4.60 9.10 15.51
#